data_AF-Q10VC4-F1
#
_entry.id   AF-Q10VC4-F1
#
_cell.length_a   1.000
_cell.length_b   1.000
_cell.length_c   1.000
_cell.angle_alpha   90.00
_cell.angle_beta   90.00
_cell.angle_gamma   90.00
#
_symmetry.space_group_name_H-M   'P 1'
#
loop_
_entity.id
_entity.type
_entity.pdbx_description
1 polymer ?
#
loop_
_entity_poly.entity_id
_entity_poly.type
_entity_poly.pdbx_seq_one_letter_code
_entity_poly.pdbx_strand_id
1 'polypeptide(L)'
;MNNVSEYIYNHPKETKIIIGITDEQLIKLIENAQKVEKKRQAITSKEKRLIKAGGGRKKFLSKTKEIMLSLYYLHHIPTFQGLGAIFGVSSSTANNIFQALDRYFEGIITI
;
A
#
# COMPACT_ATOMS: atom_id res chain seq x y z
N MET A 1 20.42 -10.38 1.22
CA MET A 1 19.35 -9.39 1.47
C MET A 1 18.29 -10.07 2.31
N ASN A 2 18.18 -9.69 3.59
CA ASN A 2 17.31 -10.37 4.54
C ASN A 2 15.86 -10.29 4.08
N ASN A 3 15.18 -11.44 4.03
CA ASN A 3 13.77 -11.52 3.66
C ASN A 3 12.95 -10.73 4.69
N VAL A 4 12.55 -9.50 4.36
CA VAL A 4 11.61 -8.70 5.17
C VAL A 4 10.37 -9.53 5.54
N SER A 5 9.92 -10.40 4.64
CA SER A 5 8.85 -11.35 4.89
C SER A 5 9.17 -12.34 6.02
N GLU A 6 10.37 -12.90 6.05
CA GLU A 6 10.83 -13.86 7.07
C GLU A 6 11.04 -13.16 8.43
N TYR A 7 11.54 -11.93 8.41
CA TYR A 7 11.67 -11.11 9.61
C TYR A 7 10.30 -10.81 10.25
N ILE A 8 9.32 -10.41 9.43
CA ILE A 8 7.94 -10.15 9.86
C ILE A 8 7.30 -11.42 10.45
N TYR A 9 7.44 -12.58 9.80
CA TYR A 9 6.88 -13.82 10.35
C TYR A 9 7.53 -14.26 11.67
N ASN A 10 8.82 -13.97 11.85
CA ASN A 10 9.57 -14.38 13.05
C ASN A 10 9.41 -13.39 14.23
N HIS A 11 8.91 -12.17 13.99
CA HIS A 11 8.79 -11.11 15.00
C HIS A 11 7.37 -10.51 15.04
N PRO A 12 6.36 -11.26 15.51
CA PRO A 12 4.95 -10.86 15.46
C PRO A 12 4.63 -9.53 16.16
N LYS A 13 5.34 -9.24 17.27
CA LYS A 13 5.19 -7.96 17.99
C LYS A 13 5.70 -6.77 17.19
N GLU A 14 6.74 -6.96 16.39
CA GLU A 14 7.35 -5.93 15.56
C GLU A 14 6.57 -5.73 14.27
N THR A 15 5.90 -6.78 13.75
CA THR A 15 4.99 -6.67 12.60
C THR A 15 3.98 -5.54 12.76
N LYS A 16 3.32 -5.45 13.93
CA LYS A 16 2.34 -4.39 14.18
C LYS A 16 2.96 -2.99 14.15
N ILE A 17 4.22 -2.86 14.55
CA ILE A 17 4.96 -1.59 14.54
C ILE A 17 5.43 -1.25 13.13
N ILE A 18 5.77 -2.24 12.31
CA ILE A 18 6.35 -2.05 10.97
C ILE A 18 5.25 -1.81 9.92
N ILE A 19 4.13 -2.53 10.00
CA ILE A 19 3.05 -2.49 8.98
C ILE A 19 1.71 -2.03 9.53
N GLY A 20 1.60 -1.72 10.82
CA GLY A 20 0.39 -1.17 11.43
C GLY A 20 -0.75 -2.16 11.70
N ILE A 21 -0.57 -3.46 11.41
CA ILE A 21 -1.60 -4.50 11.61
C ILE A 21 -1.02 -5.76 12.26
N THR A 22 -1.85 -6.56 12.92
CA THR A 22 -1.41 -7.81 13.55
C THR A 22 -1.15 -8.91 12.53
N ASP A 23 -0.41 -9.95 12.91
CA ASP A 23 -0.08 -11.08 12.03
C ASP A 23 -1.34 -11.83 11.58
N GLU A 24 -2.30 -12.01 12.49
CA GLU A 24 -3.60 -12.61 12.21
C GLU A 24 -4.38 -11.82 11.15
N GLN A 25 -4.38 -10.49 11.28
CA GLN A 25 -5.01 -9.60 10.31
C GLN A 25 -4.31 -9.65 8.95
N LEU A 26 -2.97 -9.71 8.95
CA LEU A 26 -2.16 -9.84 7.75
C LEU A 26 -2.44 -11.17 7.01
N ILE A 27 -2.50 -12.30 7.73
CA ILE A 27 -2.81 -13.61 7.15
C ILE A 27 -4.20 -13.59 6.50
N LYS A 28 -5.21 -13.08 7.22
CA LYS A 28 -6.58 -12.96 6.71
C LYS A 28 -6.66 -12.07 5.48
N LEU A 29 -5.89 -10.98 5.45
CA LEU A 29 -5.81 -10.07 4.30
C LEU A 29 -5.20 -10.77 3.07
N ILE A 30 -4.10 -11.51 3.25
CA ILE A 30 -3.44 -12.26 2.18
C ILE A 30 -4.40 -13.32 1.60
N GLU A 31 -5.07 -14.09 2.44
CA GLU A 31 -6.04 -15.09 2.00
C GLU A 31 -7.20 -14.47 1.21
N ASN A 32 -7.75 -13.36 1.69
CA ASN A 32 -8.83 -12.65 1.01
C ASN A 32 -8.38 -12.09 -0.35
N ALA A 33 -7.18 -11.50 -0.40
CA ALA A 33 -6.61 -10.97 -1.64
C ALA A 33 -6.41 -12.09 -2.68
N GLN A 34 -5.92 -13.25 -2.26
CA GLN A 34 -5.78 -14.43 -3.13
C GLN A 34 -7.14 -14.95 -3.62
N LYS A 35 -8.16 -15.00 -2.75
CA LYS A 35 -9.53 -15.41 -3.13
C LYS A 35 -10.12 -14.46 -4.18
N VAL A 36 -9.95 -13.15 -4.00
CA VAL A 36 -10.42 -12.14 -4.97
C VAL A 36 -9.68 -12.28 -6.30
N GLU A 37 -8.37 -12.50 -6.28
CA GLU A 37 -7.58 -12.69 -7.50
C GLU A 37 -8.03 -13.94 -8.27
N LYS A 38 -8.24 -15.08 -7.58
CA LYS A 38 -8.78 -16.30 -8.20
C LYS A 38 -10.16 -16.07 -8.81
N LYS A 39 -11.05 -15.36 -8.12
CA LYS A 39 -12.38 -14.98 -8.66
C LYS A 39 -12.24 -14.12 -9.93
N ARG A 40 -11.36 -13.12 -9.92
CA ARG A 40 -11.11 -12.27 -11.10
C ARG A 40 -10.55 -13.07 -12.27
N GLN A 41 -9.58 -13.94 -12.04
CA GLN A 41 -9.02 -14.82 -13.08
C GLN A 41 -10.09 -15.76 -13.66
N ALA A 42 -10.96 -16.33 -12.82
CA ALA A 42 -12.05 -17.18 -13.27
C ALA A 42 -13.10 -16.43 -14.12
N ILE A 43 -13.38 -15.15 -13.80
CA ILE A 43 -14.24 -14.28 -14.61
C ILE A 43 -13.57 -13.96 -15.94
N THR A 44 -12.31 -13.53 -15.92
CA THR A 44 -11.54 -13.23 -17.14
C THR A 44 -11.34 -14.46 -18.04
N SER A 45 -11.27 -15.66 -17.46
CA SER A 45 -11.20 -16.92 -18.22
C SER A 45 -12.55 -17.31 -18.84
N LYS A 46 -13.68 -16.87 -18.27
CA LYS A 46 -15.02 -17.11 -18.81
C LYS A 46 -15.42 -16.07 -19.86
N GLU A 47 -14.88 -14.87 -19.78
CA GLU A 47 -15.04 -13.83 -20.80
C GLU A 47 -14.28 -14.23 -22.07
N LYS A 48 -15.02 -14.58 -23.14
CA LYS A 48 -14.46 -14.93 -24.45
C LYS A 48 -13.88 -13.66 -25.10
N ARG A 49 -12.62 -13.39 -24.83
CA ARG A 49 -11.91 -12.19 -25.28
C ARG A 49 -11.81 -12.19 -26.81
N LEU A 50 -12.29 -11.15 -27.48
CA LEU A 50 -12.23 -10.98 -28.94
C LEU A 50 -10.78 -10.84 -29.47
N ILE A 51 -9.84 -10.42 -28.62
CA ILE A 51 -8.42 -10.21 -28.95
C ILE A 51 -7.58 -10.94 -27.89
N LYS A 52 -6.47 -11.57 -28.30
CA LYS A 52 -5.50 -12.17 -27.37
C LYS A 52 -5.04 -11.12 -26.37
N ALA A 53 -4.85 -11.53 -25.11
CA ALA A 53 -4.23 -10.67 -24.11
C ALA A 53 -2.88 -10.17 -24.66
N GLY A 54 -2.68 -8.85 -24.69
CA GLY A 54 -1.36 -8.29 -24.99
C GLY A 54 -0.29 -8.86 -24.04
N GLY A 55 0.98 -8.78 -24.42
CA GLY A 55 2.11 -9.25 -23.61
C GLY A 55 2.19 -8.51 -22.28
N GLY A 56 1.39 -8.94 -21.30
CA GLY A 56 1.26 -8.29 -20.02
C GLY A 56 2.60 -8.18 -19.31
N ARG A 57 2.77 -7.11 -18.54
CA ARG A 57 3.97 -6.91 -17.72
C ARG A 57 4.09 -8.06 -16.72
N LYS A 58 5.19 -8.83 -16.77
CA LYS A 58 5.48 -9.87 -15.75
C LYS A 58 5.45 -9.23 -14.37
N LYS A 59 4.71 -9.83 -13.44
CA LYS A 59 4.70 -9.41 -12.03
C LYS A 59 6.09 -9.64 -11.44
N PHE A 60 6.69 -8.56 -10.94
CA PHE A 60 8.05 -8.58 -10.37
C PHE A 60 8.06 -9.09 -8.92
N LEU A 61 6.91 -9.09 -8.23
CA LEU A 61 6.77 -9.46 -6.83
C LEU A 61 5.69 -10.53 -6.64
N SER A 62 5.84 -11.34 -5.59
CA SER A 62 4.77 -12.24 -5.13
C SER A 62 3.63 -11.43 -4.51
N LYS A 63 2.42 -11.98 -4.51
CA LYS A 63 1.23 -11.28 -3.99
C LYS A 63 1.38 -10.85 -2.53
N THR A 64 2.01 -11.69 -1.72
CA THR A 64 2.35 -11.38 -0.34
C THR A 64 3.28 -10.17 -0.24
N LYS A 65 4.33 -10.12 -1.08
CA LYS A 65 5.26 -8.98 -1.11
C LYS A 65 4.59 -7.70 -1.62
N GLU A 66 3.67 -7.78 -2.58
CA GLU A 66 2.86 -6.63 -3.01
C GLU A 66 2.04 -6.05 -1.84
N ILE A 67 1.35 -6.91 -1.09
CA ILE A 67 0.52 -6.49 0.06
C ILE A 67 1.38 -5.90 1.17
N MET A 68 2.51 -6.55 1.51
CA MET A 68 3.44 -6.04 2.52
C MET A 68 4.01 -4.67 2.13
N LEU A 69 4.42 -4.50 0.87
CA LEU A 69 4.91 -3.22 0.36
C LEU A 69 3.85 -2.12 0.50
N SER A 70 2.60 -2.40 0.12
CA SER A 70 1.51 -1.42 0.23
C SER A 70 1.20 -1.06 1.69
N LEU A 71 1.19 -2.03 2.60
CA LEU A 71 0.94 -1.78 4.02
C LEU A 71 2.06 -0.97 4.66
N TYR A 72 3.32 -1.31 4.36
CA TYR A 72 4.47 -0.54 4.81
C TYR A 72 4.38 0.93 4.35
N TYR A 73 4.10 1.14 3.06
CA TYR A 73 3.92 2.48 2.51
C TYR A 73 2.78 3.25 3.21
N LEU A 74 1.62 2.62 3.37
CA LEU A 74 0.46 3.25 4.02
C LEU A 74 0.70 3.54 5.51
N HIS A 75 1.41 2.66 6.21
CA HIS A 75 1.69 2.83 7.64
C HIS A 75 2.63 4.02 7.91
N HIS A 76 3.59 4.23 7.02
CA HIS A 76 4.57 5.31 7.15
C HIS A 76 4.10 6.65 6.57
N ILE A 77 2.97 6.70 5.86
CA ILE A 77 2.39 7.98 5.45
C ILE A 77 1.72 8.62 6.67
N PRO A 78 2.23 9.76 7.17
CA PRO A 78 1.58 10.46 8.26
C PRO A 78 0.26 11.04 7.74
N THR A 79 -0.85 10.69 8.38
CA THR A 79 -2.15 11.27 8.05
C THR A 79 -2.16 12.75 8.45
N PHE A 80 -2.99 13.59 7.80
CA PHE A 80 -3.13 14.99 8.22
C PHE A 80 -3.65 15.14 9.65
N GLN A 81 -4.36 14.14 10.18
CA GLN A 81 -4.70 14.06 11.61
C GLN A 81 -3.46 13.84 12.48
N GLY A 82 -2.58 12.92 12.10
CA GLY A 82 -1.30 12.70 12.79
C GLY A 82 -0.38 13.91 12.71
N LEU A 83 -0.25 14.51 11.54
CA LEU A 83 0.48 15.76 11.35
C LEU A 83 -0.12 16.89 12.20
N GLY A 84 -1.45 17.03 12.19
CA GLY A 84 -2.14 18.00 13.02
C GLY A 84 -1.83 17.82 14.51
N ALA A 85 -1.88 16.59 15.01
CA ALA A 85 -1.54 16.28 16.40
C ALA A 85 -0.08 16.59 16.75
N ILE A 86 0.87 16.26 15.88
CA ILE A 86 2.31 16.50 16.11
C ILE A 86 2.63 18.00 16.11
N PHE A 87 2.05 18.76 15.18
CA PHE A 87 2.33 20.18 14.99
C PHE A 87 1.36 21.10 15.72
N GLY A 88 0.43 20.56 16.51
CA GLY A 88 -0.54 21.34 17.28
C GLY A 88 -1.54 22.11 16.43
N VAL A 89 -1.88 21.61 15.23
CA VAL A 89 -2.82 22.24 14.30
C VAL A 89 -3.98 21.30 13.96
N SER A 90 -5.09 21.85 13.48
CA SER A 90 -6.19 21.00 13.01
C SER A 90 -5.80 20.23 11.73
N SER A 91 -6.42 19.08 11.49
CA SER A 91 -6.17 18.30 10.27
C SER A 91 -6.46 19.10 8.99
N SER A 92 -7.47 19.97 9.00
CA SER A 92 -7.78 20.83 7.85
C SER A 92 -6.71 21.91 7.66
N THR A 93 -6.19 22.48 8.76
CA THR A 93 -5.06 23.41 8.72
C THR A 93 -3.80 22.75 8.15
N ALA A 94 -3.45 21.54 8.61
CA ALA A 94 -2.30 20.79 8.10
C ALA A 94 -2.42 20.51 6.60
N ASN A 95 -3.62 20.11 6.14
CA ASN A 95 -3.89 19.90 4.71
C ASN A 95 -3.76 21.19 3.89
N ASN A 96 -4.29 22.31 4.38
CA ASN A 96 -4.23 23.59 3.67
C ASN A 96 -2.78 24.10 3.54
N ILE A 97 -1.97 23.93 4.59
CA ILE A 97 -0.53 24.25 4.56
C ILE A 97 0.19 23.39 3.52
N PHE A 98 -0.08 22.07 3.51
CA PHE A 98 0.51 21.16 2.54
C PHE A 98 0.18 21.56 1.10
N GLN A 99 -1.10 21.80 0.78
CA GLN A 99 -1.51 22.18 -0.58
C GLN A 99 -0.93 23.53 -1.02
N ALA A 100 -0.81 24.51 -0.12
CA ALA A 100 -0.20 25.80 -0.42
C ALA A 100 1.29 25.67 -0.76
N LEU A 101 2.02 24.83 -0.02
CA LEU A 101 3.44 24.56 -0.25
C LEU A 101 3.67 23.70 -1.50
N ASP A 102 2.84 22.69 -1.73
CA ASP A 102 2.91 21.83 -2.93
C ASP A 102 2.77 22.68 -4.21
N ARG A 103 1.79 23.58 -4.25
CA ARG A 103 1.61 24.55 -5.35
C ARG A 103 2.82 25.49 -5.51
N TYR A 104 3.46 25.88 -4.41
CA TYR A 104 4.67 26.71 -4.45
C TYR A 104 5.87 25.95 -5.02
N PHE A 105 6.06 24.68 -4.65
CA PHE A 105 7.12 23.83 -5.17
C PHE A 105 6.90 23.45 -6.64
N GLU A 106 5.67 23.18 -7.06
CA GLU A 106 5.34 23.00 -8.48
C GLU A 106 5.73 24.23 -9.30
N GLY A 107 5.51 25.44 -8.77
CA GLY A 107 5.93 26.69 -9.40
C GLY A 107 7.45 26.89 -9.50
N ILE A 108 8.24 26.28 -8.60
CA ILE A 108 9.71 26.37 -8.61
C ILE A 108 10.33 25.32 -9.53
N ILE A 109 9.79 24.09 -9.55
CA ILE A 109 10.33 22.98 -10.35
C ILE A 109 10.02 23.18 -11.86
N THR A 110 9.02 24.00 -12.18
CA THR A 110 8.63 24.29 -13.57
C THR A 110 9.41 25.48 -14.19
N ILE A 111 10.36 26.08 -13.45
CA ILE A 111 11.31 27.10 -13.95
C ILE A 111 12.64 26.42 -14.26
#